data_AF-A0AA41V3C3-F1
#
_entry.id   AF-A0AA41V3C3-F1
#
_cell.length_a   1.000
_cell.length_b   1.000
_cell.length_c   1.000
_cell.angle_alpha   90.00
_cell.angle_beta   90.00
_cell.angle_gamma   90.00
#
_symmetry.space_group_name_H-M   'P 1'
#
loop_
_entity.id
_entity.type
_entity.pdbx_description
1 polymer ?
#
loop_
_entity_poly.entity_id
_entity_poly.type
_entity_poly.pdbx_seq_one_letter_code
_entity_poly.pdbx_strand_id
1 'polypeptide(L)'
;KLKLEENVATIWPVFGANGKDNIKVHHVLNHTSGLHNALANIMTENPLLLCEWDECLHRMAMSVPETEPGQQQLYHYLSFGWLCGGIIEHASGMKLQEVLEEKFIHPLNIEGELYIGVPP
;
A
#
# COMPACT_ATOMS: atom_id res chain seq x y z
N LYS A 1 0.49 -12.95 -11.07
CA LYS A 1 -0.41 -13.50 -10.03
C LYS A 1 -1.55 -12.52 -9.73
N LEU A 2 -1.24 -11.22 -9.59
CA LEU A 2 -2.20 -10.13 -9.39
C LEU A 2 -2.86 -9.68 -10.71
N LYS A 3 -4.15 -9.29 -10.68
CA LYS A 3 -4.86 -8.68 -11.82
C LYS A 3 -5.36 -7.27 -11.47
N LEU A 4 -5.37 -6.37 -12.44
CA LEU A 4 -5.81 -4.97 -12.25
C LEU A 4 -7.28 -4.85 -11.82
N GLU A 5 -8.15 -5.73 -12.32
CA GLU A 5 -9.59 -5.75 -12.04
C GLU A 5 -9.97 -6.50 -10.77
N GLU A 6 -9.01 -7.13 -10.10
CA GLU A 6 -9.26 -7.89 -8.88
C GLU A 6 -9.45 -6.94 -7.70
N ASN A 7 -10.40 -7.27 -6.82
CA ASN A 7 -10.62 -6.53 -5.59
C ASN A 7 -9.42 -6.73 -4.66
N VAL A 8 -8.94 -5.64 -4.07
CA VAL A 8 -7.85 -5.68 -3.09
C VAL A 8 -8.23 -6.58 -1.91
N ALA A 9 -9.50 -6.59 -1.51
CA ALA A 9 -10.01 -7.45 -0.44
C ALA A 9 -9.89 -8.96 -0.74
N THR A 10 -9.78 -9.38 -2.01
CA THR A 10 -9.49 -10.79 -2.35
C THR A 10 -8.06 -11.18 -2.01
N ILE A 11 -7.13 -10.21 -2.09
CA ILE A 11 -5.70 -10.39 -1.85
C ILE A 11 -5.37 -10.16 -0.38
N TRP A 12 -5.92 -9.08 0.19
CA TRP A 12 -5.73 -8.62 1.56
C TRP A 12 -7.09 -8.57 2.27
N PRO A 13 -7.58 -9.68 2.87
CA PRO A 13 -8.97 -9.80 3.33
C PRO A 13 -9.44 -8.71 4.29
N VAL A 14 -8.62 -8.34 5.29
CA VAL A 14 -8.99 -7.31 6.27
C VAL A 14 -9.12 -5.92 5.66
N PHE A 15 -8.56 -5.69 4.46
CA PHE A 15 -8.73 -4.44 3.72
C PHE A 15 -10.18 -4.19 3.31
N GLY A 16 -11.02 -5.22 3.15
CA GLY A 16 -12.43 -5.06 2.73
C GLY A 16 -13.30 -4.26 3.72
N ALA A 17 -12.86 -4.09 4.97
CA ALA A 17 -13.62 -3.37 5.99
C ALA A 17 -14.01 -1.94 5.57
N ASN A 18 -15.03 -1.37 6.22
CA ASN A 18 -15.39 0.05 6.10
C ASN A 18 -15.69 0.52 4.66
N GLY A 19 -16.36 -0.33 3.86
CA GLY A 19 -16.82 0.01 2.52
C GLY A 19 -15.76 -0.10 1.43
N LYS A 20 -14.67 -0.85 1.69
CA LYS A 20 -13.53 -1.00 0.76
C LYS A 20 -13.60 -2.25 -0.10
N ASP A 21 -14.65 -3.08 0.02
CA ASP A 21 -14.80 -4.36 -0.68
C ASP A 21 -14.71 -4.27 -2.22
N ASN A 22 -15.09 -3.11 -2.78
CA ASN A 22 -15.09 -2.85 -4.22
C ASN A 22 -13.85 -2.09 -4.73
N ILE A 23 -12.87 -1.82 -3.87
CA ILE A 23 -11.61 -1.22 -4.31
C ILE A 23 -10.82 -2.26 -5.11
N LYS A 24 -10.62 -1.98 -6.39
CA LYS A 24 -9.78 -2.78 -7.29
C LYS A 24 -8.32 -2.37 -7.19
N VAL A 25 -7.42 -3.27 -7.58
CA VAL A 25 -5.99 -3.00 -7.69
C VAL A 25 -5.72 -1.73 -8.50
N HIS A 26 -6.37 -1.57 -9.67
CA HIS A 26 -6.14 -0.37 -10.48
C HIS A 26 -6.58 0.93 -9.81
N HIS A 27 -7.58 0.90 -8.92
CA HIS A 27 -8.00 2.09 -8.17
C HIS A 27 -6.89 2.60 -7.25
N VAL A 28 -6.10 1.69 -6.68
CA VAL A 28 -4.91 2.05 -5.89
C VAL A 28 -3.84 2.65 -6.80
N LEU A 29 -3.52 1.95 -7.89
CA LEU A 29 -2.43 2.33 -8.80
C LEU A 29 -2.68 3.65 -9.54
N ASN A 30 -3.94 3.99 -9.83
CA ASN A 30 -4.29 5.23 -10.53
C ASN A 30 -4.78 6.34 -9.58
N HIS A 31 -4.64 6.17 -8.26
CA HIS A 31 -5.04 7.14 -7.25
C HIS A 31 -6.54 7.45 -7.16
N THR A 32 -7.41 6.48 -7.46
CA THR A 32 -8.87 6.62 -7.36
C THR A 32 -9.50 5.82 -6.23
N SER A 33 -8.72 5.24 -5.32
CA SER A 33 -9.25 4.40 -4.23
C SER A 33 -10.03 5.17 -3.13
N GLY A 34 -9.92 6.50 -3.09
CA GLY A 34 -10.48 7.35 -2.04
C GLY A 34 -9.65 7.42 -0.76
N LEU A 35 -8.48 6.77 -0.69
CA LEU A 35 -7.64 6.65 0.51
C LEU A 35 -6.42 7.59 0.53
N HIS A 36 -6.48 8.68 -0.22
CA HIS A 36 -5.40 9.65 -0.36
C HIS A 36 -4.91 10.26 0.98
N ASN A 37 -5.79 10.37 1.97
CA ASN A 37 -5.51 10.93 3.31
C ASN A 37 -5.48 9.88 4.44
N ALA A 38 -5.50 8.58 4.13
CA ALA A 38 -5.65 7.54 5.15
C ALA A 38 -4.60 7.54 6.28
N LEU A 39 -3.42 8.12 6.05
CA LEU A 39 -2.36 8.29 7.05
C LEU A 39 -2.12 9.75 7.48
N ALA A 40 -2.98 10.70 7.05
CA ALA A 40 -2.76 12.13 7.27
C ALA A 40 -2.64 12.49 8.77
N ASN A 41 -3.43 11.83 9.63
CA ASN A 41 -3.45 12.11 11.07
C ASN A 41 -2.20 11.61 11.81
N ILE A 42 -1.40 10.71 11.23
CA ILE A 42 -0.16 10.27 11.87
C ILE A 42 0.79 11.45 12.09
N MET A 43 0.81 12.40 11.17
CA MET A 43 1.68 13.58 11.25
C MET A 43 1.35 14.48 12.44
N THR A 44 0.09 14.48 12.91
CA THR A 44 -0.33 15.27 14.08
C THR A 44 -0.23 14.49 15.39
N GLU A 45 -0.30 13.16 15.34
CA GLU A 45 -0.12 12.27 16.49
C GLU A 45 1.37 12.10 16.84
N ASN A 46 2.12 11.44 15.96
CA ASN A 46 3.54 11.16 16.09
C ASN A 46 4.09 10.70 14.72
N PRO A 47 4.90 11.52 14.03
CA PRO A 47 5.45 11.18 12.71
C PRO A 47 6.28 9.88 12.69
N LEU A 48 6.86 9.46 13.82
CA LEU A 48 7.63 8.21 13.90
C LEU A 48 6.78 6.96 13.67
N LEU A 49 5.45 7.03 13.83
CA LEU A 49 4.57 5.91 13.52
C LEU A 49 4.59 5.54 12.03
N LEU A 50 5.05 6.42 11.14
CA LEU A 50 5.27 6.07 9.73
C LEU A 50 6.40 5.04 9.56
N CYS A 51 7.30 4.90 10.53
CA CYS A 51 8.33 3.86 10.52
C CYS A 51 7.77 2.49 10.96
N GLU A 52 6.59 2.46 11.59
CA GLU A 52 5.93 1.24 12.04
C GLU A 52 5.07 0.66 10.90
N TRP A 53 5.69 -0.19 10.07
CA TRP A 53 5.08 -0.75 8.87
C TRP A 53 3.72 -1.42 9.13
N ASP A 54 3.68 -2.35 10.09
CA ASP A 54 2.49 -3.15 10.38
C ASP A 54 1.34 -2.28 10.92
N GLU A 55 1.66 -1.23 11.70
CA GLU A 55 0.68 -0.26 12.19
C GLU A 55 0.11 0.58 11.04
N CYS A 56 0.94 1.04 10.11
CA CYS A 56 0.48 1.75 8.92
C CYS A 56 -0.41 0.86 8.04
N LEU A 57 -0.05 -0.41 7.83
CA LEU A 57 -0.92 -1.36 7.12
C LEU A 57 -2.25 -1.57 7.85
N HIS A 58 -2.23 -1.70 9.18
CA HIS A 58 -3.45 -1.81 9.98
C HIS A 58 -4.36 -0.60 9.80
N ARG A 59 -3.82 0.62 9.95
CA ARG A 59 -4.57 1.87 9.74
C ARG A 59 -5.13 1.96 8.32
N MET A 60 -4.37 1.50 7.33
CA MET A 60 -4.84 1.45 5.96
C MET A 60 -6.03 0.51 5.77
N ALA A 61 -5.95 -0.69 6.34
CA ALA A 61 -7.06 -1.66 6.34
C ALA A 61 -8.29 -1.15 7.10
N MET A 62 -8.11 -0.31 8.12
CA MET A 62 -9.22 0.25 8.91
C MET A 62 -9.74 1.59 8.41
N SER A 63 -9.12 2.20 7.41
CA SER A 63 -9.55 3.50 6.87
C SER A 63 -10.90 3.44 6.15
N VAL A 64 -11.61 4.56 6.13
CA VAL A 64 -12.82 4.78 5.32
C VAL A 64 -12.42 5.59 4.09
N PRO A 65 -12.82 5.21 2.86
CA PRO A 65 -12.60 6.04 1.68
C PRO A 65 -13.30 7.40 1.83
N GLU A 66 -12.58 8.50 1.58
CA GLU A 66 -13.15 9.85 1.61
C GLU A 66 -13.96 10.17 0.34
N THR A 67 -13.68 9.44 -0.75
CA THR A 67 -14.45 9.48 -1.99
C THR A 67 -14.81 8.06 -2.40
N GLU A 68 -15.89 7.92 -3.16
CA GLU A 68 -16.28 6.64 -3.73
C GLU A 68 -15.15 6.10 -4.65
N PRO A 69 -14.71 4.84 -4.47
CA PRO A 69 -13.66 4.25 -5.28
C PRO A 69 -13.96 4.34 -6.79
N GLY A 70 -13.01 4.88 -7.54
CA GLY A 70 -13.11 5.08 -8.99
C GLY A 70 -13.69 6.44 -9.42
N GLN A 71 -14.29 7.22 -8.51
CA GLN A 71 -14.96 8.47 -8.90
C GLN A 71 -14.03 9.67 -9.03
N GLN A 72 -13.00 9.77 -8.19
CA GLN A 72 -12.10 10.93 -8.17
C GLN A 72 -10.64 10.49 -8.11
N GLN A 73 -9.79 11.17 -8.88
CA GLN A 73 -8.35 10.95 -8.85
C GLN A 73 -7.70 11.96 -7.89
N LEU A 74 -7.28 11.48 -6.73
CA LEU A 74 -6.64 12.28 -5.68
C LEU A 74 -5.31 11.64 -5.31
N TYR A 75 -4.20 12.34 -5.53
CA TYR A 75 -2.87 11.79 -5.34
C TYR A 75 -2.65 11.31 -3.91
N HIS A 76 -2.22 10.05 -3.76
CA HIS A 76 -1.97 9.41 -2.47
C HIS A 76 -0.56 9.74 -1.99
N TYR A 77 -0.34 11.01 -1.63
CA TYR A 77 0.99 11.56 -1.33
C TYR A 77 1.75 10.82 -0.21
N LEU A 78 1.01 10.26 0.75
CA LEU A 78 1.55 9.47 1.84
C LEU A 78 1.15 8.01 1.70
N SER A 79 -0.14 7.70 1.62
CA SER A 79 -0.66 6.32 1.70
C SER A 79 -0.25 5.38 0.57
N PHE A 80 0.26 5.86 -0.58
CA PHE A 80 0.54 5.04 -1.75
C PHE A 80 1.53 3.89 -1.48
N GLY A 81 2.64 4.19 -0.80
CA GLY A 81 3.68 3.19 -0.51
C GLY A 81 3.16 2.01 0.30
N TRP A 82 2.38 2.29 1.35
CA TRP A 82 1.77 1.26 2.21
C TRP A 82 0.65 0.50 1.51
N LEU A 83 -0.18 1.16 0.69
CA LEU A 83 -1.21 0.48 -0.10
C LEU A 83 -0.59 -0.51 -1.09
N CYS A 84 0.39 -0.07 -1.88
CA CYS A 84 1.09 -0.94 -2.84
C CYS A 84 1.87 -2.04 -2.12
N GLY A 85 2.60 -1.69 -1.07
CA GLY A 85 3.38 -2.65 -0.29
C GLY A 85 2.52 -3.71 0.37
N GLY A 86 1.43 -3.33 1.04
CA GLY A 86 0.49 -4.27 1.65
C GLY A 86 -0.11 -5.24 0.63
N ILE A 87 -0.47 -4.75 -0.57
CA ILE A 87 -0.94 -5.61 -1.67
C ILE A 87 0.15 -6.59 -2.11
N ILE A 88 1.39 -6.12 -2.27
CA ILE A 88 2.53 -6.95 -2.68
C ILE A 88 2.80 -8.05 -1.65
N GLU A 89 2.85 -7.70 -0.36
CA GLU A 89 3.15 -8.65 0.71
C GLU A 89 2.07 -9.74 0.79
N HIS A 90 0.79 -9.36 0.75
CA HIS A 90 -0.31 -10.32 0.80
C HIS A 90 -0.39 -11.19 -0.48
N ALA A 91 -0.11 -10.62 -1.66
CA ALA A 91 -0.14 -11.38 -2.91
C ALA A 91 1.05 -12.34 -3.07
N SER A 92 2.21 -12.00 -2.50
CA SER A 92 3.44 -12.77 -2.63
C SER A 92 3.67 -13.74 -1.47
N GLY A 93 3.19 -13.40 -0.27
CA GLY A 93 3.55 -14.08 0.98
C GLY A 93 4.96 -13.73 1.49
N MET A 94 5.59 -12.71 0.91
CA MET A 94 6.94 -12.25 1.23
C MET A 94 6.91 -10.81 1.72
N LYS A 95 7.95 -10.36 2.43
CA LYS A 95 8.11 -8.95 2.77
C LYS A 95 8.42 -8.11 1.53
N LEU A 96 8.00 -6.85 1.53
CA LEU A 96 8.18 -5.94 0.38
C LEU A 96 9.64 -5.84 -0.07
N GLN A 97 10.56 -5.75 0.90
CA GLN A 97 12.01 -5.69 0.64
C GLN A 97 12.53 -6.97 -0.03
N GLU A 98 12.06 -8.15 0.39
CA GLU A 98 12.45 -9.42 -0.23
C GLU A 98 11.97 -9.50 -1.68
N VAL A 99 10.75 -9.01 -1.97
CA VAL A 99 10.23 -8.93 -3.35
C VAL A 99 11.07 -7.96 -4.18
N LEU A 100 11.44 -6.80 -3.63
CA LEU A 100 12.29 -5.83 -4.31
C LEU A 100 13.66 -6.42 -4.65
N GLU A 101 14.27 -7.12 -3.70
CA GLU A 101 15.57 -7.78 -3.87
C GLU A 101 15.53 -8.87 -4.95
N GLU A 102 14.59 -9.80 -4.83
CA GLU A 102 14.49 -10.93 -5.75
C GLU A 102 14.09 -10.53 -7.17
N LYS A 103 13.21 -9.53 -7.32
CA LYS A 103 12.60 -9.22 -8.62
C LYS A 103 13.28 -8.08 -9.36
N PHE A 104 14.02 -7.22 -8.66
CA PHE A 104 14.65 -6.04 -9.26
C PHE A 104 16.13 -5.93 -8.91
N ILE A 105 16.51 -5.89 -7.64
CA ILE A 105 17.89 -5.55 -7.25
C ILE A 105 18.88 -6.58 -7.78
N HIS A 106 18.71 -7.87 -7.44
CA HIS A 106 19.64 -8.92 -7.88
C HIS A 106 19.59 -9.14 -9.41
N PRO A 107 18.42 -9.21 -10.07
CA PRO A 107 18.40 -9.38 -11.53
C PRO A 107 19.02 -8.22 -12.32
N LEU A 108 19.04 -7.00 -11.76
CA LEU A 108 19.60 -5.82 -12.40
C LEU A 108 21.04 -5.52 -11.98
N ASN A 109 21.59 -6.23 -10.98
CA ASN A 109 22.92 -5.99 -10.38
C ASN A 109 23.08 -4.56 -9.85
N ILE A 110 22.12 -4.09 -9.05
CA ILE A 110 22.10 -2.74 -8.44
C ILE A 110 22.13 -2.80 -6.91
N GLU A 111 22.71 -3.87 -6.35
CA GLU A 111 22.94 -3.97 -4.91
C GLU A 111 23.74 -2.76 -4.43
N GLY A 112 23.31 -2.12 -3.34
CA GLY A 112 23.95 -0.88 -2.91
C GLY A 112 23.22 0.40 -3.34
N GLU A 113 22.37 0.34 -4.37
CA GLU A 113 21.86 1.54 -5.05
C GLU A 113 20.38 1.85 -4.79
N LEU A 114 19.57 0.85 -4.41
CA LEU A 114 18.13 1.00 -4.19
C LEU A 114 17.69 0.32 -2.91
N TYR A 115 16.98 1.07 -2.06
CA TYR A 115 16.44 0.56 -0.80
C TYR A 115 15.05 1.12 -0.51
N ILE A 116 14.21 0.32 0.13
CA ILE A 116 13.02 0.78 0.85
C ILE A 116 13.32 0.60 2.34
N GLY A 117 13.66 1.70 3.02
CA GLY A 117 14.26 1.69 4.35
C GLY A 117 15.79 1.87 4.28
N VAL A 118 16.40 2.37 5.36
CA VAL A 118 17.85 2.57 5.42
C VAL A 118 18.49 1.30 6.01
N PRO A 119 19.48 0.70 5.33
CA PRO A 119 20.26 -0.40 5.90
C PRO A 119 20.96 0.03 7.21
N PRO A 120 21.18 -0.89 8.16
CA PRO A 120 21.90 -0.59 9.40
C PRO A 120 23.35 -0.13 9.18
#